data_AF-A0A533Z8C0-F1
#
_entry.id   AF-A0A533Z8C0-F1
#
_cell.length_a   1.000
_cell.length_b   1.000
_cell.length_c   1.000
_cell.angle_alpha   90.00
_cell.angle_beta   90.00
_cell.angle_gamma   90.00
#
_symmetry.space_group_name_H-M   'P 1'
#
loop_
_entity.id
_entity.type
_entity.pdbx_description
1 polymer ?
#
loop_
_entity_poly.entity_id
_entity_poly.type
_entity_poly.pdbx_seq_one_letter_code
_entity_poly.pdbx_strand_id
1 'polypeptide(L)'
;MTSLSELKSTVRRALRQIARVKDVQEAEVFASSTGQLLCRLNYNSEIPCHGVEEPKSSDSFGIGIRAVFVGNGGPRVGFGSEARDLSPTGVRRALEKARHNAVPDPEFISLPTPTPESGRGSRRSAHYHDPAIMEVKDRVLVEAGWRVINDALKVFASSDQLAWMAGT
;
A
#
# COMPACT_ATOMS: atom_id res chain seq x y z
N MET A 1 -9.02 -1.01 6.23
CA MET A 1 -8.68 -0.41 4.91
C MET A 1 -9.58 0.76 4.52
N THR A 2 -8.97 1.87 4.09
CA THR A 2 -9.65 3.04 3.51
C THR A 2 -10.28 2.71 2.15
N SER A 3 -11.50 3.21 1.91
CA SER A 3 -12.23 2.91 0.67
C SER A 3 -11.68 3.65 -0.56
N LEU A 4 -11.87 3.09 -1.76
CA LEU A 4 -11.45 3.75 -3.00
C LEU A 4 -12.15 5.11 -3.22
N SER A 5 -13.43 5.23 -2.82
CA SER A 5 -14.19 6.47 -2.91
C SER A 5 -13.59 7.56 -2.01
N GLU A 6 -13.15 7.19 -0.81
CA GLU A 6 -12.49 8.09 0.14
C GLU A 6 -11.11 8.54 -0.36
N LEU A 7 -10.30 7.62 -0.90
CA LEU A 7 -9.00 7.96 -1.51
C LEU A 7 -9.19 8.93 -2.69
N LYS A 8 -10.14 8.65 -3.60
CA LYS A 8 -10.48 9.54 -4.72
C LYS A 8 -10.96 10.91 -4.25
N SER A 9 -11.80 10.94 -3.22
CA SER A 9 -12.31 12.19 -2.63
C SER A 9 -11.15 13.02 -2.04
N THR A 10 -10.23 12.36 -1.33
CA THR A 10 -9.04 12.97 -0.73
C THR A 10 -8.14 13.58 -1.79
N VAL A 11 -7.79 12.85 -2.84
CA VAL A 11 -6.95 13.36 -3.95
C VAL A 11 -7.60 14.57 -4.62
N ARG A 12 -8.89 14.49 -4.96
CA ARG A 12 -9.62 15.62 -5.58
C ARG A 12 -9.67 16.84 -4.67
N ARG A 13 -9.87 16.63 -3.37
CA ARG A 13 -9.88 17.72 -2.37
C ARG A 13 -8.50 18.36 -2.26
N ALA A 14 -7.44 17.57 -2.19
CA ALA A 14 -6.07 18.05 -2.12
C ALA A 14 -5.70 18.88 -3.36
N LEU A 15 -5.97 18.37 -4.57
CA LEU A 15 -5.75 19.12 -5.81
C LEU A 15 -6.49 20.47 -5.82
N ARG A 16 -7.76 20.52 -5.37
CA ARG A 16 -8.50 21.79 -5.25
C ARG A 16 -7.91 22.77 -4.24
N GLN A 17 -7.32 22.27 -3.16
CA GLN A 17 -6.65 23.11 -2.17
C GLN A 17 -5.33 23.65 -2.72
N ILE A 18 -4.52 22.79 -3.33
CA ILE A 18 -3.21 23.13 -3.90
C ILE A 18 -3.36 24.12 -5.06
N ALA A 19 -4.40 24.00 -5.90
CA ALA A 19 -4.68 24.94 -6.99
C ALA A 19 -4.89 26.40 -6.55
N ARG A 20 -5.10 26.65 -5.24
CA ARG A 20 -5.25 28.00 -4.67
C ARG A 20 -3.94 28.55 -4.10
N VAL A 21 -2.88 27.75 -4.07
CA VAL A 21 -1.58 28.11 -3.50
C VAL A 21 -0.74 28.78 -4.58
N LYS A 22 -0.47 30.07 -4.40
CA LYS A 22 0.07 30.95 -5.47
C LYS A 22 1.45 30.57 -5.98
N ASP A 23 2.27 29.95 -5.15
CA ASP A 23 3.66 29.63 -5.49
C ASP A 23 3.84 28.20 -5.99
N VAL A 24 2.75 27.43 -6.14
CA VAL A 24 2.75 26.12 -6.76
C VAL A 24 2.39 26.27 -8.24
N GLN A 25 3.30 25.85 -9.12
CA GLN A 25 3.12 25.85 -10.57
C GLN A 25 2.33 24.62 -11.01
N GLU A 26 2.78 23.44 -10.56
CA GLU A 26 2.18 22.15 -10.87
C GLU A 26 2.23 21.24 -9.64
N ALA A 27 1.27 20.31 -9.53
CA ALA A 27 1.27 19.33 -8.46
C ALA A 27 0.64 18.01 -8.87
N GLU A 28 1.18 16.93 -8.33
CA GLU A 28 0.67 15.57 -8.43
C GLU A 28 0.41 15.04 -7.03
N VAL A 29 -0.77 14.44 -6.85
CA VAL A 29 -1.24 13.96 -5.55
C VAL A 29 -1.54 12.47 -5.63
N PHE A 30 -0.93 11.72 -4.74
CA PHE A 30 -1.09 10.29 -4.58
C PHE A 30 -1.78 9.99 -3.25
N ALA A 31 -2.69 9.02 -3.24
CA ALA A 31 -3.24 8.47 -2.01
C ALA A 31 -3.22 6.95 -2.09
N SER A 32 -2.83 6.30 -1.01
CA SER A 32 -2.72 4.84 -0.93
C SER A 32 -3.29 4.31 0.37
N SER A 33 -3.70 3.04 0.33
CA SER A 33 -4.20 2.27 1.46
C SER A 33 -3.81 0.81 1.22
N THR A 34 -3.10 0.23 2.17
CA THR A 34 -2.53 -1.11 2.11
C THR A 34 -2.79 -1.80 3.44
N GLY A 35 -3.49 -2.94 3.39
CA GLY A 35 -3.57 -3.87 4.50
C GLY A 35 -2.58 -5.01 4.30
N GLN A 36 -1.99 -5.49 5.39
CA GLN A 36 -1.16 -6.68 5.42
C GLN A 36 -1.61 -7.58 6.55
N LEU A 37 -1.80 -8.86 6.25
CA LEU A 37 -2.08 -9.91 7.22
C LEU A 37 -0.91 -10.89 7.21
N LEU A 38 -0.35 -11.15 8.39
CA LEU A 38 0.76 -12.07 8.59
C LEU A 38 0.40 -13.04 9.71
N CYS A 39 0.49 -14.34 9.45
CA CYS A 39 0.31 -15.38 10.45
C CYS A 39 1.59 -16.22 10.48
N ARG A 40 2.09 -16.51 11.67
CA ARG A 40 3.22 -17.44 11.87
C ARG A 40 2.70 -18.66 12.61
N LEU A 41 2.99 -19.83 12.06
CA LEU A 41 2.67 -21.10 12.68
C LEU A 41 3.98 -21.68 13.21
N ASN A 42 4.04 -21.88 14.53
CA ASN A 42 5.18 -22.50 15.15
C ASN A 42 4.80 -23.94 15.54
N TYR A 43 5.55 -24.89 15.00
CA TYR A 43 5.45 -26.30 15.35
C TYR A 43 6.81 -26.74 15.89
N ASN A 44 7.05 -26.51 17.18
CA ASN A 44 8.26 -26.94 17.87
C ASN A 44 7.99 -28.22 18.68
N SER A 45 8.97 -29.12 18.68
CA SER A 45 8.86 -30.50 19.21
C SER A 45 8.82 -30.60 20.73
N GLU A 46 9.16 -29.54 21.46
CA GLU A 46 9.34 -29.58 22.92
C GLU A 46 8.10 -29.09 23.68
N ILE A 47 7.20 -28.37 23.00
CA ILE A 47 5.89 -27.99 23.53
C ILE A 47 4.92 -28.15 22.36
N PRO A 48 4.10 -29.22 22.31
CA PRO A 48 3.03 -29.31 21.33
C PRO A 48 1.97 -28.26 21.70
N CYS A 49 2.25 -27.00 21.41
CA CYS A 49 1.24 -25.97 21.45
C CYS A 49 0.58 -25.93 20.09
N HIS A 50 -0.75 -26.09 20.05
CA HIS A 50 -1.57 -25.71 18.89
C HIS A 50 -1.65 -24.18 18.77
N GLY A 51 -0.53 -23.49 19.05
CA GLY A 51 -0.45 -22.05 19.18
C GLY A 51 -0.13 -21.44 17.83
N VAL A 52 -1.09 -20.70 17.28
CA VAL A 52 -0.78 -19.69 16.28
C VAL A 52 0.07 -18.62 16.98
N GLU A 53 1.25 -18.30 16.47
CA GLU A 53 1.95 -17.08 16.89
C GLU A 53 1.11 -15.92 16.35
N GLU A 54 0.44 -15.24 17.27
CA GLU A 54 -0.56 -14.18 17.10
C GLU A 54 -0.63 -13.58 15.69
N PRO A 55 -1.75 -13.71 14.97
CA PRO A 55 -1.94 -13.06 13.68
C PRO A 55 -1.67 -11.57 13.80
N LYS A 56 -0.77 -11.07 12.95
CA LYS A 56 -0.44 -9.66 12.86
C LYS A 56 -1.18 -9.07 11.67
N SER A 57 -2.11 -8.16 11.96
CA SER A 57 -2.73 -7.30 10.98
C SER A 57 -2.14 -5.90 11.06
N SER A 58 -1.78 -5.31 9.92
CA SER A 58 -1.31 -3.94 9.85
C SER A 58 -1.94 -3.21 8.69
N ASP A 59 -2.52 -2.05 8.98
CA ASP A 59 -3.05 -1.13 7.99
C ASP A 59 -2.15 0.11 7.89
N SER A 60 -1.81 0.46 6.65
CA SER A 60 -1.06 1.65 6.28
C SER A 60 -1.82 2.42 5.22
N PHE A 61 -2.02 3.72 5.44
CA PHE A 61 -2.62 4.61 4.46
C PHE A 61 -1.97 5.98 4.55
N GLY A 62 -2.05 6.77 3.49
CA GLY A 62 -1.45 8.09 3.49
C GLY A 62 -1.61 8.84 2.17
N ILE A 63 -1.11 10.07 2.18
CA ILE A 63 -1.09 10.98 1.05
C ILE A 63 0.36 11.39 0.74
N GLY A 64 0.71 11.39 -0.54
CA GLY A 64 1.97 11.92 -1.07
C GLY A 64 1.69 13.07 -2.05
N ILE A 65 2.47 14.12 -1.98
CA ILE A 65 2.35 15.30 -2.84
C ILE A 65 3.72 15.56 -3.45
N ARG A 66 3.79 15.49 -4.78
CA ARG A 66 4.88 16.06 -5.56
C ARG A 66 4.41 17.43 -6.04
N ALA A 67 5.17 18.48 -5.75
CA ALA A 67 4.82 19.84 -6.14
C ALA A 67 6.03 20.55 -6.76
N VAL A 68 5.72 21.41 -7.72
CA VAL A 68 6.69 22.28 -8.39
C VAL A 68 6.40 23.71 -7.94
N PHE A 69 7.39 24.33 -7.33
CA PHE A 69 7.30 25.66 -6.76
C PHE A 69 8.01 26.69 -7.64
N VAL A 70 7.55 27.93 -7.59
CA VAL A 70 8.28 29.08 -8.15
C VAL A 70 9.52 29.34 -7.28
N GLY A 71 10.70 29.43 -7.89
CA GLY A 71 11.96 29.71 -7.21
C GLY A 71 12.74 30.87 -7.84
N ASN A 72 13.59 31.52 -7.04
CA ASN A 72 14.51 32.54 -7.51
C ASN A 72 15.64 31.86 -8.30
N GLY A 73 15.49 31.77 -9.63
CA GLY A 73 16.44 31.09 -10.51
C GLY A 73 15.88 29.87 -11.26
N GLY A 74 14.60 29.56 -11.09
CA GLY A 74 13.93 28.47 -11.81
C GLY A 74 12.93 27.70 -10.94
N PRO A 75 12.21 26.74 -11.54
CA PRO A 75 11.32 25.85 -10.80
C PRO A 75 12.08 25.04 -9.75
N ARG A 76 11.41 24.77 -8.62
CA ARG A 76 11.91 23.88 -7.56
C ARG A 76 10.94 22.72 -7.37
N VAL A 77 11.43 21.50 -7.47
CA VAL A 77 10.58 20.30 -7.36
C VAL A 77 10.77 19.68 -5.98
N GLY A 78 9.68 19.37 -5.30
CA GLY A 78 9.71 18.78 -3.97
C GLY A 78 8.66 17.69 -3.78
N PHE A 79 8.93 16.81 -2.82
CA PHE A 79 8.00 15.75 -2.42
C PHE A 79 7.81 15.75 -0.91
N GLY A 80 6.56 15.54 -0.49
CA GLY A 80 6.20 15.43 0.91
C GLY A 80 5.02 14.48 1.10
N SER A 81 5.01 13.79 2.24
CA SER A 81 4.00 12.79 2.54
C SER A 81 3.55 12.84 3.99
N GLU A 82 2.28 12.50 4.20
CA GLU A 82 1.69 12.25 5.52
C GLU A 82 1.15 10.82 5.58
N ALA A 83 1.63 10.09 6.57
CA ALA A 83 1.09 8.79 6.93
C ALA A 83 -0.09 8.95 7.87
N ARG A 84 -1.12 8.12 7.69
CA ARG A 84 -2.31 8.02 8.54
C ARG A 84 -3.14 9.30 8.69
N ASP A 85 -2.95 10.30 7.84
CA ASP A 85 -3.75 11.52 7.84
C ASP A 85 -4.16 11.94 6.41
N LEU A 86 -5.43 11.69 6.08
CA LEU A 86 -6.07 12.10 4.81
C LEU A 86 -6.91 13.39 4.97
N SER A 87 -6.85 14.02 6.13
CA SER A 87 -7.59 15.25 6.43
C SER A 87 -6.99 16.45 5.67
N PRO A 88 -7.71 17.59 5.59
CA PRO A 88 -7.15 18.84 5.08
C PRO A 88 -5.84 19.26 5.78
N THR A 89 -5.70 18.96 7.07
CA THR A 89 -4.47 19.24 7.83
C THR A 89 -3.32 18.38 7.34
N GLY A 90 -3.56 17.09 7.07
CA GLY A 90 -2.59 16.18 6.48
C GLY A 90 -2.15 16.65 5.09
N VAL A 91 -3.08 17.08 4.24
CA VAL A 91 -2.75 17.66 2.92
C VAL A 91 -1.80 18.86 3.07
N ARG A 92 -2.10 19.77 4.00
CA ARG A 92 -1.27 20.94 4.26
C ARG A 92 0.14 20.55 4.73
N ARG A 93 0.25 19.63 5.69
CA ARG A 93 1.56 19.16 6.19
C ARG A 93 2.37 18.47 5.11
N ALA A 94 1.74 17.65 4.26
CA ALA A 94 2.40 17.02 3.12
C ALA A 94 2.92 18.07 2.13
N LEU A 95 2.16 19.13 1.85
CA LEU A 95 2.58 20.22 0.96
C LEU A 95 3.71 21.07 1.59
N GLU A 96 3.66 21.32 2.90
CA GLU A 96 4.73 22.01 3.63
C GLU A 96 6.03 21.21 3.59
N LYS A 97 5.96 19.88 3.78
CA LYS A 97 7.10 18.98 3.60
C LYS A 97 7.64 19.02 2.18
N ALA A 98 6.77 18.99 1.17
CA ALA A 98 7.17 19.10 -0.23
C ALA A 98 7.92 20.42 -0.49
N ARG A 99 7.43 21.52 0.08
CA ARG A 99 8.06 22.84 -0.02
C ARG A 99 9.42 22.89 0.67
N HIS A 100 9.53 22.31 1.86
CA HIS A 100 10.79 22.24 2.61
C HIS A 100 11.85 21.42 1.86
N ASN A 101 11.44 20.31 1.26
CA ASN A 101 12.31 19.39 0.53
C ASN A 101 12.54 19.81 -0.94
N ALA A 102 12.04 20.96 -1.38
CA ALA A 102 12.08 21.35 -2.78
C ALA A 102 13.51 21.69 -3.23
N VAL A 103 13.98 21.06 -4.31
CA VAL A 103 15.32 21.29 -4.88
C VAL A 103 15.17 22.03 -6.21
N PRO A 104 16.04 23.00 -6.55
CA PRO A 104 16.06 23.61 -7.87
C PRO A 104 16.23 22.58 -8.98
N ASP A 105 15.38 22.66 -10.00
CA ASP A 105 15.41 21.80 -11.18
C ASP A 105 15.19 22.67 -12.43
N PRO A 106 16.24 23.34 -12.93
CA PRO A 106 16.10 24.31 -14.03
C PRO A 106 15.67 23.66 -15.35
N GLU A 107 15.86 22.35 -15.50
CA GLU A 107 15.48 21.57 -16.68
C GLU A 107 14.04 21.04 -16.59
N PHE A 108 13.31 21.35 -15.51
CA PHE A 108 11.92 20.96 -15.36
C PHE A 108 11.05 21.61 -16.45
N ILE A 109 10.39 20.78 -17.25
CA ILE A 109 9.47 21.22 -18.32
C ILE A 109 8.02 21.20 -17.82
N SER A 110 7.52 20.02 -17.43
CA SER A 110 6.16 19.84 -16.92
C SER A 110 5.98 18.47 -16.25
N LEU A 111 4.92 18.32 -15.45
CA LEU A 111 4.46 17.02 -14.99
C LEU A 111 3.74 16.27 -16.13
N PRO A 112 3.63 14.93 -16.03
CA PRO A 112 2.92 14.13 -17.03
C PRO A 112 1.49 14.63 -17.25
N THR A 113 1.17 14.97 -18.50
CA THR A 113 -0.20 15.34 -18.88
C THR A 113 -1.01 14.08 -19.17
N PRO A 114 -2.25 13.95 -18.64
CA PRO A 114 -3.11 12.82 -18.99
C PRO A 114 -3.38 12.80 -20.50
N THR A 115 -2.91 11.75 -21.19
CA THR A 115 -3.29 11.50 -22.59
C THR A 115 -4.72 10.97 -22.68
N PRO A 116 -5.43 11.13 -23.83
CA PRO A 116 -6.75 10.55 -24.04
C PRO A 116 -6.80 9.04 -23.77
N GLU A 117 -5.71 8.34 -24.08
CA GLU A 117 -5.52 6.92 -23.77
C GLU A 117 -5.44 6.68 -22.26
N SER A 118 -4.68 7.49 -21.51
CA SER A 118 -4.64 7.42 -20.03
C SER A 118 -5.99 7.73 -19.36
N GLY A 119 -6.84 8.56 -20.00
CA GLY A 119 -8.13 9.00 -19.48
C GLY A 119 -9.32 8.09 -19.83
N ARG A 120 -9.21 7.29 -20.89
CA ARG A 120 -10.23 6.29 -21.30
C ARG A 120 -9.58 4.92 -21.48
N GLY A 121 -9.34 4.25 -20.36
CA GLY A 121 -9.09 2.81 -20.40
C GLY A 121 -7.77 2.40 -21.04
N SER A 122 -6.70 3.19 -20.92
CA SER A 122 -5.33 2.65 -20.99
C SER A 122 -5.19 1.62 -19.88
N ARG A 123 -5.59 0.39 -20.22
CA ARG A 123 -5.64 -0.79 -19.40
C ARG A 123 -6.14 -0.47 -17.99
N ARG A 124 -7.48 -0.37 -17.81
CA ARG A 124 -8.05 -0.93 -16.56
C ARG A 124 -7.40 -2.31 -16.51
N SER A 125 -6.38 -2.53 -15.66
CA SER A 125 -5.76 -3.85 -15.55
C SER A 125 -6.91 -4.76 -15.20
N ALA A 126 -7.37 -5.49 -16.22
CA ALA A 126 -8.63 -6.20 -16.16
C ALA A 126 -8.46 -7.20 -15.03
N HIS A 127 -9.15 -6.97 -13.92
CA HIS A 127 -9.13 -7.87 -12.78
C HIS A 127 -7.72 -8.20 -12.25
N TYR A 128 -6.81 -7.23 -12.15
CA TYR A 128 -5.47 -7.50 -11.57
C TYR A 128 -5.53 -7.95 -10.10
N HIS A 129 -6.56 -7.55 -9.37
CA HIS A 129 -6.78 -7.97 -8.00
C HIS A 129 -7.93 -8.97 -7.91
N ASP A 130 -7.71 -10.04 -7.15
CA ASP A 130 -8.77 -10.95 -6.71
C ASP A 130 -9.53 -10.32 -5.54
N PRO A 131 -10.84 -10.00 -5.68
CA PRO A 131 -11.64 -9.44 -4.60
C PRO A 131 -11.67 -10.31 -3.35
N ALA A 132 -11.63 -11.64 -3.50
CA ALA A 132 -11.65 -12.56 -2.37
C ALA A 132 -10.39 -12.40 -1.51
N ILE A 133 -9.22 -12.19 -2.12
CA ILE A 133 -7.95 -11.92 -1.41
C ILE A 133 -8.03 -10.58 -0.67
N MET A 134 -8.63 -9.56 -1.29
CA MET A 134 -8.76 -8.22 -0.69
C MET A 134 -9.68 -8.18 0.52
N GLU A 135 -10.54 -9.18 0.70
CA GLU A 135 -11.50 -9.30 1.80
C GLU A 135 -11.10 -10.33 2.87
N VAL A 136 -9.96 -11.01 2.70
CA VAL A 136 -9.44 -11.97 3.70
C VAL A 136 -9.29 -11.29 5.06
N LYS A 137 -9.73 -11.99 6.10
CA LYS A 137 -9.59 -11.60 7.50
C LYS A 137 -8.69 -12.58 8.23
N ASP A 138 -8.19 -12.18 9.40
CA ASP A 138 -7.28 -12.95 10.25
C ASP A 138 -7.74 -14.39 10.46
N ARG A 139 -9.04 -14.59 10.73
CA ARG A 139 -9.64 -15.93 10.90
C ARG A 139 -9.41 -16.83 9.68
N VAL A 140 -9.68 -16.32 8.48
CA VAL A 140 -9.55 -17.07 7.23
C VAL A 140 -8.08 -17.41 6.97
N LEU A 141 -7.18 -16.47 7.26
CA LEU A 141 -5.73 -16.70 7.15
C LEU A 141 -5.26 -17.81 8.11
N VAL A 142 -5.73 -17.80 9.36
CA VAL A 142 -5.41 -18.83 10.35
C VAL A 142 -5.97 -20.19 9.97
N GLU A 143 -7.24 -20.26 9.57
CA GLU A 143 -7.88 -21.51 9.13
C GLU A 143 -7.15 -22.11 7.92
N ALA A 144 -6.77 -21.28 6.94
CA ALA A 144 -5.99 -21.71 5.79
C ALA A 144 -4.63 -22.26 6.21
N GLY A 145 -3.93 -21.57 7.13
CA GLY A 145 -2.67 -22.01 7.69
C GLY A 145 -2.74 -23.39 8.36
N TRP A 146 -3.73 -23.60 9.24
CA TRP A 146 -3.93 -24.90 9.89
C TRP A 146 -4.30 -26.01 8.92
N ARG A 147 -5.10 -25.70 7.89
CA ARG A 147 -5.45 -26.68 6.86
C ARG A 147 -4.20 -27.18 6.14
N VAL A 148 -3.29 -26.27 5.75
CA VAL A 148 -2.03 -26.63 5.09
C VAL A 148 -1.19 -27.56 5.98
N ILE A 149 -1.03 -27.23 7.26
CA ILE A 149 -0.26 -28.08 8.20
C ILE A 149 -0.92 -29.45 8.37
N ASN A 150 -2.22 -29.48 8.65
CA ASN A 150 -2.93 -30.74 8.90
C ASN A 150 -2.89 -31.66 7.67
N ASP A 151 -3.05 -31.11 6.47
CA ASP A 151 -2.99 -31.91 5.25
C ASP A 151 -1.55 -32.37 4.95
N ALA A 152 -0.53 -31.53 5.22
CA ALA A 152 0.87 -31.95 5.13
C ALA A 152 1.22 -33.07 6.11
N LEU A 153 0.73 -33.00 7.36
CA LEU A 153 0.94 -34.05 8.38
C LEU A 153 0.25 -35.37 7.98
N LYS A 154 -0.95 -35.32 7.40
CA LYS A 154 -1.61 -36.53 6.86
C LYS A 154 -0.78 -37.18 5.77
N VAL A 155 -0.30 -36.39 4.81
CA VAL A 155 0.55 -36.89 3.71
C VAL A 155 1.85 -37.47 4.24
N PHE A 156 2.47 -36.81 5.21
CA PHE A 156 3.68 -37.31 5.88
C PHE A 156 3.41 -38.67 6.55
N ALA A 157 2.33 -38.77 7.33
CA ALA A 157 1.97 -39.98 8.07
C ALA A 157 1.57 -41.17 7.18
N SER A 158 1.05 -40.91 5.97
CA SER A 158 0.65 -41.97 5.03
C SER A 158 1.71 -42.28 3.96
N SER A 159 2.95 -41.79 4.12
CA SER A 159 4.02 -41.99 3.14
C SER A 159 4.86 -43.23 3.46
N ASP A 160 4.66 -44.31 2.72
CA ASP A 160 5.47 -45.53 2.81
C ASP A 160 6.96 -45.27 2.53
N GLN A 161 7.25 -44.33 1.62
CA GLN A 161 8.63 -43.94 1.30
C GLN A 161 9.32 -43.26 2.49
N LEU A 162 8.62 -42.36 3.19
CA LEU A 162 9.17 -41.69 4.37
C LEU A 162 9.28 -42.65 5.55
N ALA A 163 8.32 -43.56 5.73
CA ALA A 163 8.40 -44.63 6.71
C ALA A 163 9.64 -45.52 6.47
N TRP A 164 9.86 -45.94 5.23
CA TRP A 164 11.05 -46.70 4.83
C TRP A 164 12.36 -45.94 5.10
N MET A 165 12.42 -44.64 4.80
CA MET A 165 13.59 -43.80 5.10
C MET A 165 13.82 -43.61 6.60
N ALA A 166 12.75 -43.65 7.41
CA ALA A 166 12.81 -43.55 8.87
C ALA A 166 13.16 -44.90 9.54
N GLY A 167 13.23 -46.00 8.78
CA GLY A 167 13.54 -47.34 9.31
C GLY A 167 12.38 -48.02 10.03
N THR A 168 11.15 -47.57 9.78
CA THR A 168 9.89 -48.15 10.31
C THR A 168 9.10 -48.84 9.23
#